data_AF-A6HI02-F1
#
_entry.id   AF-A6HI02-F1
#
_cell.length_a   1.000
_cell.length_b   1.000
_cell.length_c   1.000
_cell.angle_alpha   90.00
_cell.angle_beta   90.00
_cell.angle_gamma   90.00
#
_symmetry.space_group_name_H-M   'P 1'
#
loop_
_entity.id
_entity.type
_entity.pdbx_description
1 polymer ?
#
loop_
_entity_poly.entity_id
_entity_poly.type
_entity_poly.pdbx_seq_one_letter_code
_entity_poly.pdbx_strand_id
1 'polypeptide(L)'
;MERCPSLGVTLYALVVVLGLRAAPAGGQHYLHIRPAPSDNLPLVDLIEHPDPIFDPKEKDLNETLLRSLLGGHYDPGFMATSPPEDRPGGGGGPAGGAEDLAELDQLLRQRPSGAMPSEIKGLEFSEGLAQGKKQRLSKKLRRKLQMWLWSQTFCPVLYAWNDLGSRFWPRYVKVGSCFSKRSCSVPEGMVCKPSKSVHLTVLRWRCQRRGGQRCGWIPIQYPIISECKCSC
;
A
#
# COMPACT_ATOMS: atom_id res chain seq x y z
N MET A 1 -61.47 -2.98 21.05
CA MET A 1 -60.06 -3.41 21.18
C MET A 1 -59.41 -3.28 19.82
N GLU A 2 -58.98 -2.07 19.45
CA GLU A 2 -58.31 -1.82 18.17
C GLU A 2 -56.86 -2.30 18.26
N ARG A 3 -56.52 -3.34 17.52
CA ARG A 3 -55.14 -3.78 17.34
C ARG A 3 -54.48 -2.82 16.36
N CYS A 4 -53.65 -1.92 16.88
CA CYS A 4 -52.92 -0.93 16.10
C CYS A 4 -51.89 -1.63 15.19
N PRO A 5 -52.09 -1.68 13.86
CA PRO A 5 -51.20 -2.39 12.93
C PRO A 5 -49.84 -1.70 12.77
N SER A 6 -49.68 -0.48 13.28
CA SER A 6 -48.46 0.32 13.20
C SER A 6 -47.31 -0.21 14.05
N LEU A 7 -47.61 -0.95 15.13
CA LEU A 7 -46.61 -1.48 16.08
C LEU A 7 -45.78 -2.61 15.45
N GLY A 8 -46.40 -3.47 14.64
CA GLY A 8 -45.70 -4.55 13.94
C GLY A 8 -44.75 -4.04 12.86
N VAL A 9 -45.17 -3.01 12.12
CA VAL A 9 -44.38 -2.40 11.04
C VAL A 9 -43.17 -1.64 11.61
N THR A 10 -43.36 -0.92 12.72
CA THR A 10 -42.27 -0.21 13.39
C THR A 10 -41.23 -1.15 14.01
N LEU A 11 -41.67 -2.27 14.60
CA LEU A 11 -40.76 -3.32 15.09
C LEU A 11 -39.96 -3.95 13.94
N TYR A 12 -40.61 -4.27 12.81
CA TYR A 12 -39.92 -4.81 11.64
C TYR A 12 -38.90 -3.84 11.06
N ALA A 13 -39.27 -2.56 10.95
CA ALA A 13 -38.35 -1.52 10.47
C ALA A 13 -37.14 -1.36 11.40
N LEU A 14 -37.33 -1.40 12.72
CA LEU A 14 -36.24 -1.36 13.69
C LEU A 14 -35.30 -2.57 13.55
N VAL A 15 -35.83 -3.77 13.39
CA VAL A 15 -35.01 -4.99 13.20
C VAL A 15 -34.20 -4.92 11.91
N VAL A 16 -34.79 -4.45 10.81
CA VAL A 16 -34.09 -4.27 9.52
C VAL A 16 -33.00 -3.22 9.63
N VAL A 17 -33.27 -2.08 10.28
CA VAL A 17 -32.27 -1.02 10.48
C VAL A 17 -31.13 -1.48 11.39
N LEU A 18 -31.41 -2.27 12.43
CA LEU A 18 -30.39 -2.85 13.30
C LEU A 18 -29.56 -3.92 12.58
N GLY A 19 -30.19 -4.77 11.76
CA GLY A 19 -29.50 -5.76 10.94
C GLY A 19 -28.60 -5.14 9.86
N LEU A 20 -29.02 -4.02 9.26
CA LEU A 20 -28.21 -3.26 8.30
C LEU A 20 -27.06 -2.47 8.95
N ARG A 21 -27.16 -2.18 10.26
CA ARG A 21 -26.10 -1.52 11.04
C ARG A 21 -25.13 -2.48 11.72
N ALA A 22 -25.43 -3.78 11.70
CA ALA A 22 -24.46 -4.81 12.04
C ALA A 22 -23.43 -4.87 10.90
N ALA A 23 -22.46 -3.97 10.93
CA ALA A 23 -21.20 -4.19 10.23
C ALA A 23 -20.66 -5.55 10.71
N PRO A 24 -20.05 -6.36 9.83
CA PRO A 24 -19.34 -7.55 10.28
C PRO A 24 -18.22 -7.07 11.21
N ALA A 25 -18.47 -7.16 12.51
CA ALA A 25 -17.42 -7.05 13.50
C ALA A 25 -16.47 -8.21 13.20
N GLY A 26 -15.27 -7.90 12.69
CA GLY A 26 -14.20 -8.87 12.60
C GLY A 26 -13.98 -9.42 14.01
N GLY A 27 -14.44 -10.64 14.25
CA GLY A 27 -14.40 -11.26 15.57
C GLY A 27 -12.95 -11.41 16.00
N GLN A 28 -12.51 -10.60 16.96
CA GLN A 28 -11.24 -10.85 17.63
C GLN A 28 -11.36 -12.17 18.40
N HIS A 29 -10.35 -13.03 18.27
CA HIS A 29 -10.33 -14.32 18.94
C HIS A 29 -10.34 -14.11 20.46
N TYR A 30 -11.38 -14.60 21.14
CA TYR A 30 -11.50 -14.52 22.60
C TYR A 30 -10.31 -15.21 23.30
N LEU A 31 -9.85 -16.34 22.76
CA LEU A 31 -8.67 -17.06 23.23
C LEU A 31 -7.45 -16.73 22.36
N HIS A 32 -6.51 -15.97 22.93
CA HIS A 32 -5.26 -15.54 22.27
C HIS A 32 -4.20 -16.66 22.27
N ILE A 33 -4.53 -17.83 21.73
CA ILE A 33 -3.64 -19.01 21.67
C ILE A 33 -2.60 -18.87 20.55
N ARG A 34 -2.84 -17.99 19.58
CA ARG A 34 -1.91 -17.67 18.48
C ARG A 34 -1.70 -16.16 18.42
N PRO A 35 -0.53 -15.70 17.98
CA PRO A 35 -0.32 -14.28 17.70
C PRO A 35 -1.26 -13.82 16.59
N ALA A 36 -1.78 -12.60 16.73
CA ALA A 36 -2.53 -11.94 15.68
C ALA A 36 -1.56 -11.38 14.61
N PRO A 37 -1.86 -11.52 13.31
CA PRO A 37 -1.07 -10.88 12.27
C PRO A 37 -1.21 -9.35 12.35
N SER A 38 -0.19 -8.65 11.86
CA SER A 38 -0.20 -7.19 11.73
C SER A 38 -0.27 -6.79 10.26
N ASP A 39 -0.99 -5.72 9.97
CA ASP A 39 -1.11 -5.13 8.63
C ASP A 39 -0.07 -4.03 8.38
N ASN A 40 0.93 -3.90 9.27
CA ASN A 40 1.99 -2.90 9.13
C ASN A 40 2.89 -3.21 7.91
N LEU A 41 3.17 -2.17 7.12
CA LEU A 41 4.06 -2.20 5.97
C LEU A 41 5.24 -1.24 6.17
N PRO A 42 6.38 -1.43 5.49
CA PRO A 42 6.68 -2.47 4.50
C PRO A 42 6.91 -3.86 5.13
N LEU A 43 6.73 -4.91 4.33
CA LEU A 43 7.11 -6.26 4.75
C LEU A 43 8.62 -6.44 4.72
N VAL A 44 9.14 -7.20 5.68
CA VAL A 44 10.49 -7.76 5.60
C VAL A 44 10.42 -9.04 4.78
N ASP A 45 11.44 -9.31 3.97
CA ASP A 45 11.51 -10.55 3.21
C ASP A 45 11.46 -11.78 4.13
N LEU A 46 10.80 -12.83 3.67
CA LEU A 46 10.68 -14.07 4.42
C LEU A 46 12.07 -14.68 4.62
N ILE A 47 12.39 -15.03 5.86
CA ILE A 47 13.59 -15.81 6.17
C ILE A 47 13.32 -17.25 5.74
N GLU A 48 13.78 -17.58 4.54
CA GLU A 48 13.62 -18.90 3.95
C GLU A 48 14.65 -19.90 4.50
N HIS A 49 14.21 -21.16 4.67
CA HIS A 49 15.15 -22.24 5.01
C HIS A 49 16.15 -22.44 3.85
N PRO A 50 17.47 -22.52 4.11
CA PRO A 50 18.49 -22.55 3.05
C PRO A 50 18.59 -23.89 2.29
N ASP A 51 18.03 -24.96 2.85
CA ASP A 51 18.08 -26.30 2.22
C ASP A 51 17.33 -26.33 0.87
N PRO A 52 18.01 -26.67 -0.25
CA PRO A 52 17.42 -26.75 -1.59
C PRO A 52 16.31 -27.79 -1.74
N ILE A 53 16.14 -28.72 -0.80
CA ILE A 53 15.04 -29.70 -0.83
C ILE A 53 13.65 -29.03 -0.82
N PHE A 54 13.58 -27.79 -0.32
CA PHE A 54 12.36 -27.01 -0.27
C PHE A 54 12.14 -26.15 -1.52
N ASP A 55 13.05 -26.17 -2.49
CA ASP A 55 12.93 -25.40 -3.71
C ASP A 55 12.20 -26.20 -4.81
N PRO A 56 11.43 -25.53 -5.68
CA PRO A 56 10.82 -26.19 -6.83
C PRO A 56 11.90 -26.67 -7.81
N LYS A 57 11.65 -27.83 -8.45
CA LYS A 57 12.54 -28.35 -9.49
C LYS A 57 12.15 -27.78 -10.85
N GLU A 58 13.00 -27.93 -11.85
CA GLU A 58 12.76 -27.44 -13.23
C GLU A 58 11.42 -27.94 -13.81
N LYS A 59 11.08 -29.21 -13.57
CA LYS A 59 9.80 -29.79 -13.98
C LYS A 59 8.57 -29.10 -13.38
N ASP A 60 8.73 -28.45 -12.22
CA ASP A 60 7.67 -27.77 -11.48
C ASP A 60 7.58 -26.27 -11.87
N LEU A 61 8.47 -25.80 -12.76
CA LEU A 61 8.61 -24.40 -13.21
C LEU A 61 8.09 -24.17 -14.64
N ASN A 62 7.12 -24.96 -15.09
CA ASN A 62 6.52 -24.75 -16.40
C ASN A 62 5.67 -23.47 -16.44
N GLU A 63 6.18 -22.42 -17.07
CA GLU A 63 5.53 -21.11 -17.15
C GLU A 63 4.08 -21.16 -17.66
N THR A 64 3.76 -22.02 -18.62
CA THR A 64 2.41 -22.09 -19.20
C THR A 64 1.40 -22.60 -18.17
N LEU A 65 1.79 -23.61 -17.37
CA LEU A 65 0.97 -24.14 -16.29
C LEU A 65 0.84 -23.13 -15.15
N LEU A 66 1.92 -22.43 -14.80
CA LEU A 66 1.89 -21.43 -13.73
C LEU A 66 1.09 -20.19 -14.11
N ARG A 67 1.19 -19.72 -15.36
CA ARG A 67 0.35 -18.66 -15.92
C ARG A 67 -1.13 -19.05 -15.89
N SER A 68 -1.47 -20.26 -16.28
CA SER A 68 -2.86 -20.73 -16.24
C SER A 68 -3.38 -20.93 -14.81
N LEU A 69 -2.55 -21.39 -13.88
CA LEU A 69 -2.90 -21.52 -12.46
C LEU A 69 -3.13 -20.15 -11.80
N LEU A 70 -2.31 -19.15 -12.13
CA LEU A 70 -2.49 -17.79 -11.63
C LEU A 70 -3.68 -17.08 -12.31
N GLY A 71 -3.97 -17.45 -13.56
CA GLY A 71 -5.13 -16.97 -14.30
C GLY A 71 -5.13 -15.45 -14.48
N GLY A 72 -6.29 -14.83 -14.28
CA GLY A 72 -6.48 -13.39 -14.44
C GLY A 72 -5.79 -12.51 -13.39
N HIS A 73 -5.10 -13.11 -12.41
CA HIS A 73 -4.35 -12.35 -11.40
C HIS A 73 -2.96 -11.92 -11.88
N TYR A 74 -2.49 -12.44 -13.01
CA TYR A 74 -1.21 -12.03 -13.57
C TYR A 74 -1.29 -10.58 -14.09
N ASP A 75 -0.50 -9.70 -13.48
CA ASP A 75 -0.39 -8.30 -13.89
C ASP A 75 1.04 -8.02 -14.40
N PRO A 76 1.26 -7.84 -15.72
CA PRO A 76 2.60 -7.56 -16.27
C PRO A 76 3.16 -6.21 -15.82
N GLY A 77 2.32 -5.29 -15.33
CA GLY A 77 2.75 -4.02 -14.76
C GLY A 77 3.41 -4.18 -13.38
N PHE A 78 3.09 -5.26 -12.66
CA PHE A 78 3.54 -5.51 -11.29
C PHE A 78 4.25 -6.85 -11.09
N MET A 79 4.33 -7.72 -12.10
CA MET A 79 4.90 -9.06 -12.01
C MET A 79 5.76 -9.41 -13.22
N ALA A 80 6.90 -10.05 -12.99
CA ALA A 80 7.81 -10.52 -14.03
C ALA A 80 8.47 -11.86 -13.65
N THR A 81 8.76 -12.69 -14.65
CA THR A 81 9.46 -13.98 -14.46
C THR A 81 10.98 -13.82 -14.50
N SER A 82 11.48 -12.93 -15.36
CA SER A 82 12.89 -12.52 -15.40
C SER A 82 13.11 -11.20 -14.67
N PRO A 83 14.34 -10.90 -14.25
CA PRO A 83 14.70 -9.55 -13.85
C PRO A 83 14.27 -8.59 -14.95
N PRO A 84 13.51 -7.54 -14.62
CA PRO A 84 13.26 -6.48 -15.59
C PRO A 84 14.60 -5.80 -15.88
N GLU A 85 14.92 -5.64 -17.16
CA GLU A 85 16.06 -4.82 -17.55
C GLU A 85 15.83 -3.41 -16.99
N ASP A 86 16.73 -2.96 -16.12
CA ASP A 86 16.87 -1.55 -15.82
C ASP A 86 17.03 -0.86 -17.17
N ARG A 87 15.98 -0.13 -17.61
CA ARG A 87 16.06 0.67 -18.83
C ARG A 87 17.33 1.53 -18.75
N PRO A 88 18.08 1.69 -19.86
CA PRO A 88 19.28 2.51 -19.88
C PRO A 88 18.89 3.95 -19.53
N GLY A 89 19.12 4.33 -18.27
CA GLY A 89 18.65 5.57 -17.67
C GLY A 89 18.72 5.65 -16.14
N GLY A 90 19.09 4.57 -15.43
CA GLY A 90 19.35 4.64 -13.98
C GLY A 90 20.17 3.44 -13.53
N GLY A 91 21.46 3.65 -13.27
CA GLY A 91 22.41 2.60 -12.92
C GLY A 91 22.17 2.06 -11.51
N GLY A 92 21.51 0.90 -11.41
CA GLY A 92 21.35 0.13 -10.18
C GLY A 92 22.64 -0.60 -9.76
N GLY A 93 23.67 0.17 -9.41
CA GLY A 93 24.77 -0.31 -8.57
C GLY A 93 24.56 0.12 -7.11
N PRO A 94 25.13 -0.59 -6.11
CA PRO A 94 24.83 -0.37 -4.68
C PRO A 94 25.28 1.00 -4.11
N ALA A 95 25.85 1.88 -4.93
CA ALA A 95 26.44 3.15 -4.52
C ALA A 95 25.81 4.39 -5.18
N GLY A 96 24.94 4.25 -6.20
CA GLY A 96 24.31 5.39 -6.89
C GLY A 96 22.84 5.67 -6.51
N GLY A 97 22.15 4.69 -5.92
CA GLY A 97 20.69 4.74 -5.84
C GLY A 97 20.06 5.69 -4.80
N ALA A 98 20.80 6.18 -3.81
CA ALA A 98 20.19 7.00 -2.74
C ALA A 98 19.93 8.46 -3.18
N GLU A 99 20.87 9.05 -3.93
CA GLU A 99 20.74 10.41 -4.46
C GLU A 99 19.69 10.44 -5.58
N ASP A 100 19.71 9.43 -6.45
CA ASP A 100 18.71 9.25 -7.52
C ASP A 100 17.29 9.12 -6.96
N LEU A 101 17.10 8.39 -5.84
CA LEU A 101 15.79 8.28 -5.19
C LEU A 101 15.33 9.58 -4.54
N ALA A 102 16.25 10.37 -3.97
CA ALA A 102 15.94 11.67 -3.40
C ALA A 102 15.54 12.68 -4.48
N GLU A 103 16.26 12.68 -5.61
CA GLU A 103 15.91 13.50 -6.78
C GLU A 103 14.54 13.09 -7.34
N LEU A 104 14.30 11.79 -7.48
CA LEU A 104 13.00 11.28 -7.94
C LEU A 104 11.84 11.66 -7.00
N ASP A 105 12.02 11.57 -5.68
CA ASP A 105 11.02 12.05 -4.70
C ASP A 105 10.74 13.54 -4.90
N GLN A 106 11.78 14.35 -5.06
CA GLN A 106 11.64 15.79 -5.27
C GLN A 106 10.90 16.12 -6.58
N LEU A 107 11.22 15.42 -7.68
CA LEU A 107 10.55 15.60 -8.97
C LEU A 107 9.07 15.22 -8.91
N LEU A 108 8.73 14.10 -8.25
CA LEU A 108 7.34 13.66 -8.09
C LEU A 108 6.53 14.63 -7.20
N ARG A 109 7.16 15.21 -6.18
CA ARG A 109 6.52 16.24 -5.32
C ARG A 109 6.28 17.56 -6.02
N GLN A 110 7.07 17.92 -7.03
CA GLN A 110 6.80 19.12 -7.83
C GLN A 110 5.53 18.97 -8.70
N ARG A 111 5.11 17.73 -8.96
CA ARG A 111 3.88 17.41 -9.69
C ARG A 111 3.04 16.40 -8.90
N PRO A 112 2.45 16.79 -7.76
CA PRO A 112 1.63 15.90 -6.95
C PRO A 112 0.50 15.28 -7.78
N SER A 113 0.36 13.96 -7.70
CA SER A 113 -0.74 13.25 -8.34
C SER A 113 -2.01 13.33 -7.48
N GLY A 114 -3.17 13.20 -8.13
CA GLY A 114 -4.47 13.26 -7.47
C GLY A 114 -4.98 14.68 -7.21
N ALA A 115 -6.01 14.78 -6.37
CA ALA A 115 -6.61 16.05 -5.98
C ALA A 115 -5.90 16.65 -4.76
N MET A 116 -5.81 17.99 -4.72
CA MET A 116 -5.30 18.70 -3.55
C MET A 116 -6.15 18.35 -2.31
N PRO A 117 -5.52 17.97 -1.18
CA PRO A 117 -6.23 17.67 0.07
C PRO A 117 -7.14 18.82 0.50
N SER A 118 -8.32 18.49 1.03
CA SER A 118 -9.32 19.45 1.52
C SER A 118 -8.74 20.41 2.56
N GLU A 119 -7.85 19.89 3.40
CA GLU A 119 -7.21 20.60 4.50
C GLU A 119 -6.31 21.73 3.97
N ILE A 120 -5.67 21.52 2.81
CA ILE A 120 -4.81 22.53 2.14
C ILE A 120 -5.67 23.47 1.28
N LYS A 121 -6.60 22.91 0.51
CA LYS A 121 -7.48 23.68 -0.37
C LYS A 121 -8.35 24.69 0.40
N GLY A 122 -8.74 24.35 1.63
CA GLY A 122 -9.52 25.18 2.53
C GLY A 122 -8.78 26.36 3.17
N LEU A 123 -7.44 26.39 3.13
CA LEU A 123 -6.67 27.45 3.81
C LEU A 123 -6.87 28.82 3.14
N GLU A 124 -7.41 29.80 3.87
CA GLU A 124 -7.64 31.18 3.40
C GLU A 124 -6.51 32.15 3.78
N PHE A 125 -5.62 31.78 4.72
CA PHE A 125 -4.52 32.61 5.25
C PHE A 125 -4.95 34.05 5.61
N SER A 126 -6.10 34.16 6.28
CA SER A 126 -6.75 35.44 6.59
C SER A 126 -6.44 35.99 7.98
N GLU A 127 -5.82 35.19 8.85
CA GLU A 127 -5.55 35.51 10.26
C GLU A 127 -4.03 35.63 10.47
N GLY A 128 -3.55 36.77 10.99
CA GLY A 128 -2.11 36.94 11.22
C GLY A 128 -1.60 38.37 11.42
N LEU A 129 -2.42 39.41 11.27
CA LEU A 129 -2.06 40.77 11.66
C LEU A 129 -3.13 41.33 12.60
N ALA A 130 -2.67 42.09 13.60
CA ALA A 130 -3.40 42.66 14.73
C ALA A 130 -4.89 42.93 14.47
N GLN A 131 -5.71 42.65 15.50
CA GLN A 131 -7.15 42.98 15.58
C GLN A 131 -7.44 44.30 14.85
N GLY A 132 -8.05 44.20 13.66
CA GLY A 132 -8.51 45.37 12.89
C GLY A 132 -8.04 45.47 11.44
N LYS A 133 -6.97 44.77 11.01
CA LYS A 133 -6.53 44.77 9.60
C LYS A 133 -6.71 43.40 8.95
N LYS A 134 -7.87 43.18 8.33
CA LYS A 134 -8.15 42.02 7.46
C LYS A 134 -7.37 42.12 6.14
N GLN A 135 -6.04 42.04 6.18
CA GLN A 135 -5.25 41.87 4.96
C GLN A 135 -5.34 40.41 4.51
N ARG A 136 -6.34 40.14 3.67
CA ARG A 136 -6.46 38.87 2.95
C ARG A 136 -5.28 38.75 1.98
N LEU A 137 -4.51 37.65 2.05
CA LEU A 137 -3.49 37.39 1.05
C LEU A 137 -4.09 37.47 -0.36
N SER A 138 -3.33 37.96 -1.33
CA SER A 138 -3.78 37.98 -2.72
C SER A 138 -4.16 36.56 -3.17
N LYS A 139 -5.20 36.43 -3.99
CA LYS A 139 -5.65 35.12 -4.51
C LYS A 139 -4.51 34.33 -5.17
N LYS A 140 -3.59 35.04 -5.83
CA LYS A 140 -2.39 34.47 -6.46
C LYS A 140 -1.40 33.92 -5.43
N LEU A 141 -1.09 34.68 -4.39
CA LEU A 141 -0.18 34.25 -3.32
C LEU A 141 -0.77 33.08 -2.53
N ARG A 142 -2.06 33.16 -2.19
CA ARG A 142 -2.78 32.06 -1.55
C ARG A 142 -2.65 30.76 -2.33
N ARG A 143 -2.96 30.78 -3.64
CA ARG A 143 -2.85 29.58 -4.48
C ARG A 143 -1.42 29.05 -4.54
N LYS A 144 -0.42 29.93 -4.63
CA LYS A 144 1.00 29.52 -4.60
C LYS A 144 1.36 28.85 -3.29
N LEU A 145 0.90 29.37 -2.16
CA LEU A 145 1.20 28.82 -0.85
C LEU A 145 0.49 27.47 -0.63
N GLN A 146 -0.75 27.32 -1.09
CA GLN A 146 -1.44 26.02 -1.12
C GLN A 146 -0.70 24.98 -1.97
N MET A 147 -0.24 25.36 -3.17
CA MET A 147 0.55 24.47 -4.02
C MET A 147 1.90 24.10 -3.39
N TRP A 148 2.57 25.05 -2.74
CA TRP A 148 3.81 24.79 -2.01
C TRP A 148 3.58 23.83 -0.84
N LEU A 149 2.55 24.05 -0.02
CA LEU A 149 2.18 23.13 1.05
C LEU A 149 1.85 21.73 0.53
N TRP A 150 1.12 21.65 -0.58
CA TRP A 150 0.80 20.37 -1.20
C TRP A 150 2.07 19.66 -1.66
N SER A 151 2.96 20.35 -2.36
CA SER A 151 4.26 19.79 -2.79
C SER A 151 5.11 19.32 -1.60
N GLN A 152 5.16 20.11 -0.53
CA GLN A 152 5.95 19.82 0.67
C GLN A 152 5.40 18.63 1.46
N THR A 153 4.08 18.47 1.53
CA THR A 153 3.40 17.44 2.33
C THR A 153 3.00 16.19 1.54
N PHE A 154 3.03 16.26 0.20
CA PHE A 154 2.71 15.13 -0.68
C PHE A 154 3.76 14.02 -0.57
N CYS A 155 3.30 12.79 -0.37
CA CYS A 155 4.15 11.61 -0.24
C CYS A 155 3.96 10.70 -1.45
N PRO A 156 4.87 10.72 -2.44
CA PRO A 156 4.79 9.80 -3.57
C PRO A 156 5.09 8.36 -3.13
N VAL A 157 4.55 7.40 -3.88
CA VAL A 157 4.96 6.00 -3.81
C VAL A 157 6.08 5.78 -4.82
N LEU A 158 7.23 5.33 -4.34
CA LEU A 158 8.36 4.96 -5.19
C LEU A 158 8.27 3.46 -5.48
N TYR A 159 8.30 3.08 -6.76
CA TYR A 159 8.22 1.68 -7.15
C TYR A 159 9.60 1.12 -7.50
N ALA A 160 9.91 -0.05 -6.98
CA ALA A 160 11.09 -0.82 -7.31
C ALA A 160 10.72 -2.28 -7.52
N TRP A 161 11.51 -3.00 -8.32
CA TRP A 161 11.35 -4.43 -8.49
C TRP A 161 12.02 -5.17 -7.33
N ASN A 162 11.29 -6.09 -6.71
CA ASN A 162 11.76 -6.94 -5.63
C ASN A 162 11.86 -8.39 -6.12
N ASP A 163 12.92 -9.08 -5.71
CA ASP A 163 13.12 -10.51 -5.98
C ASP A 163 12.63 -11.32 -4.78
N LEU A 164 11.50 -12.03 -4.95
CA LEU A 164 10.94 -12.87 -3.89
C LEU A 164 11.64 -14.23 -3.78
N GLY A 165 12.49 -14.59 -4.75
CA GLY A 165 13.20 -15.87 -4.81
C GLY A 165 12.43 -17.00 -5.52
N SER A 166 13.08 -18.16 -5.61
CA SER A 166 12.62 -19.33 -6.39
C SER A 166 11.32 -19.96 -5.89
N ARG A 167 10.96 -19.74 -4.63
CA ARG A 167 9.73 -20.27 -4.01
C ARG A 167 8.49 -19.45 -4.32
N PHE A 168 8.63 -18.37 -5.08
CA PHE A 168 7.54 -17.55 -5.56
C PHE A 168 7.48 -17.55 -7.08
N TRP A 169 6.28 -17.45 -7.61
CA TRP A 169 6.06 -17.28 -9.03
C TRP A 169 4.88 -16.33 -9.28
N PRO A 170 5.04 -15.29 -10.11
CA PRO A 170 6.28 -14.83 -10.75
C PRO A 170 7.30 -14.34 -9.71
N ARG A 171 8.59 -14.59 -9.96
CA ARG A 171 9.68 -14.35 -8.99
C ARG A 171 9.85 -12.87 -8.65
N TYR A 172 9.69 -12.00 -9.64
CA TYR A 172 9.90 -10.56 -9.49
C TYR A 172 8.56 -9.85 -9.40
N VAL A 173 8.41 -9.01 -8.37
CA VAL A 173 7.22 -8.18 -8.17
C VAL A 173 7.59 -6.72 -7.99
N LYS A 174 6.78 -5.81 -8.52
CA LYS A 174 6.99 -4.38 -8.35
C LYS A 174 6.36 -3.93 -7.03
N VAL A 175 7.18 -3.52 -6.08
CA VAL A 175 6.75 -3.14 -4.73
C VAL A 175 6.85 -1.63 -4.57
N GLY A 176 5.84 -1.03 -3.96
CA GLY A 176 5.84 0.39 -3.58
C GLY A 176 6.56 0.62 -2.25
N SER A 177 7.22 1.77 -2.11
CA SER A 177 7.88 2.22 -0.88
C SER A 177 7.64 3.72 -0.66
N CYS A 178 7.63 4.15 0.60
CA CYS A 178 7.52 5.57 0.97
C CYS A 178 8.89 6.17 1.26
N PHE A 179 9.15 7.35 0.73
CA PHE A 179 10.41 8.05 0.99
C PHE A 179 10.42 8.72 2.38
N SER A 180 11.26 8.21 3.28
CA SER A 180 11.29 8.62 4.70
C SER A 180 12.57 9.36 5.13
N LYS A 181 13.47 9.70 4.18
CA LYS A 181 14.75 10.36 4.48
C LYS A 181 14.64 11.88 4.70
N ARG A 182 13.44 12.46 4.50
CA ARG A 182 13.15 13.88 4.74
C ARG A 182 11.82 14.05 5.45
N SER A 183 11.65 15.18 6.14
CA SER A 183 10.36 15.53 6.72
C SER A 183 9.37 15.98 5.65
N CYS A 184 8.10 15.57 5.82
CA CYS A 184 6.98 16.00 5.00
C CYS A 184 6.12 17.08 5.68
N SER A 185 6.47 17.53 6.89
CA SER A 185 5.69 18.52 7.65
C SER A 185 6.39 19.86 7.78
N VAL A 186 5.62 20.86 8.22
CA VAL A 186 6.10 22.17 8.65
C VAL A 186 5.45 22.48 10.00
N PRO A 187 6.20 22.63 11.12
CA PRO A 187 7.65 22.42 11.23
C PRO A 187 8.04 20.95 11.00
N GLU A 188 9.34 20.70 10.90
CA GLU A 188 9.86 19.34 10.70
C GLU A 188 9.50 18.41 11.87
N GLY A 189 9.15 17.17 11.56
CA GLY A 189 8.86 16.13 12.56
C GLY A 189 8.12 14.91 12.02
N MET A 190 7.26 15.08 11.01
CA MET A 190 6.53 13.98 10.38
C MET A 190 7.30 13.45 9.17
N VAL A 191 7.09 12.16 8.86
CA VAL A 191 7.70 11.47 7.70
C VAL A 191 6.63 10.76 6.88
N CYS A 192 6.93 10.47 5.62
CA CYS A 192 6.01 9.69 4.79
C CYS A 192 5.97 8.24 5.24
N LYS A 193 4.77 7.75 5.54
CA LYS A 193 4.49 6.36 5.94
C LYS A 193 3.42 5.74 5.04
N PRO A 194 3.36 4.40 4.95
CA PRO A 194 2.31 3.71 4.22
C PRO A 194 0.94 4.04 4.81
N SER A 195 -0.04 4.30 3.94
CA SER A 195 -1.40 4.66 4.34
C SER A 195 -2.46 3.75 3.74
N LYS A 196 -2.19 3.18 2.56
CA LYS A 196 -2.99 2.13 1.95
C LYS A 196 -2.09 1.08 1.31
N SER A 197 -2.64 -0.12 1.24
CA SER A 197 -2.05 -1.27 0.58
C SER A 197 -3.05 -1.89 -0.38
N VAL A 198 -2.52 -2.60 -1.37
CA VAL A 198 -3.28 -3.50 -2.24
C VAL A 198 -2.59 -4.85 -2.24
N HIS A 199 -3.32 -5.90 -2.60
CA HIS A 199 -2.78 -7.25 -2.62
C HIS A 199 -2.56 -7.71 -4.06
N LEU A 200 -1.36 -8.21 -4.31
CA LEU A 200 -1.07 -9.01 -5.48
C LEU A 200 -1.34 -10.47 -5.15
N THR A 201 -2.02 -11.20 -6.03
CA THR A 201 -2.08 -12.65 -5.92
C THR A 201 -0.87 -13.23 -6.63
N VAL A 202 -0.04 -13.99 -5.91
CA VAL A 202 1.15 -14.68 -6.45
C VAL A 202 1.10 -16.15 -6.07
N LEU A 203 1.88 -16.99 -6.74
CA LEU A 203 2.02 -18.39 -6.37
C LEU A 203 3.17 -18.58 -5.40
N ARG A 204 2.94 -19.37 -4.36
CA ARG A 204 3.94 -19.80 -3.38
C ARG A 204 4.16 -21.31 -3.48
N TRP A 205 5.41 -21.73 -3.56
CA TRP A 205 5.80 -23.12 -3.44
C TRP A 205 5.76 -23.53 -1.97
N ARG A 206 4.93 -24.54 -1.66
CA ARG A 206 4.72 -25.01 -0.28
C ARG A 206 4.77 -26.52 -0.23
N CYS A 207 5.61 -27.05 0.67
CA CYS A 207 5.68 -28.46 1.01
C CYS A 207 4.88 -28.75 2.28
N GLN A 208 4.01 -29.76 2.26
CA GLN A 208 3.15 -30.09 3.41
C GLN A 208 3.83 -30.95 4.47
N ARG A 209 4.83 -31.75 4.08
CA ARG A 209 5.51 -32.72 4.94
C ARG A 209 6.98 -32.35 5.14
N ARG A 210 7.56 -32.83 6.25
CA ARG A 210 9.00 -32.74 6.53
C ARG A 210 9.79 -33.40 5.39
N GLY A 211 10.95 -32.83 5.06
CA GLY A 211 11.83 -33.34 3.99
C GLY A 211 11.33 -33.07 2.57
N GLY A 212 10.66 -31.93 2.32
CA GLY A 212 10.30 -31.49 0.97
C GLY A 212 9.33 -32.42 0.22
N GLN A 213 8.43 -33.09 0.94
CA GLN A 213 7.46 -34.00 0.32
C GLN A 213 6.09 -33.32 0.14
N ARG A 214 5.36 -33.72 -0.91
CA ARG A 214 4.05 -33.16 -1.29
C ARG A 214 4.09 -31.63 -1.40
N CYS A 215 4.95 -31.17 -2.30
CA CYS A 215 5.07 -29.75 -2.62
C CYS A 215 4.17 -29.39 -3.80
N GLY A 216 3.73 -28.13 -3.84
CA GLY A 216 2.92 -27.60 -4.92
C GLY A 216 2.80 -26.09 -4.85
N TRP A 217 2.35 -25.51 -5.96
CA TRP A 217 2.05 -24.09 -6.07
C TRP A 217 0.66 -23.80 -5.51
N ILE A 218 0.59 -22.81 -4.62
CA ILE A 218 -0.68 -22.32 -4.06
C ILE A 218 -0.78 -20.80 -4.25
N PRO A 219 -1.96 -20.26 -4.57
CA PRO A 219 -2.16 -18.82 -4.60
C PRO A 219 -2.11 -18.25 -3.19
N ILE A 220 -1.41 -17.13 -3.02
CA ILE A 220 -1.34 -16.36 -1.79
C ILE A 220 -1.55 -14.87 -2.09
N GLN A 221 -1.92 -14.11 -1.07
CA GLN A 221 -2.00 -12.65 -1.15
C GLN A 221 -0.69 -12.03 -0.64
N TYR A 222 -0.05 -11.22 -1.47
CA TYR A 222 1.17 -10.48 -1.15
C TYR A 222 0.86 -8.98 -1.13
N PRO A 223 0.93 -8.31 0.03
CA PRO A 223 0.58 -6.90 0.14
C PRO A 223 1.69 -6.00 -0.40
N ILE A 224 1.32 -4.99 -1.18
CA ILE A 224 2.21 -3.92 -1.65
C ILE A 224 1.63 -2.56 -1.27
N ILE A 225 2.51 -1.57 -1.08
CA ILE A 225 2.11 -0.19 -0.76
C ILE A 225 1.51 0.47 -2.00
N SER A 226 0.33 1.07 -1.86
CA SER A 226 -0.37 1.79 -2.95
C SER A 226 -0.50 3.30 -2.70
N GLU A 227 -0.47 3.74 -1.43
CA GLU A 227 -0.51 5.16 -1.09
C GLU A 227 0.35 5.46 0.15
N CYS A 228 1.09 6.56 0.12
CA CYS A 228 1.84 7.09 1.25
C CYS A 228 1.18 8.38 1.77
N LYS A 229 1.24 8.62 3.08
CA LYS A 229 0.79 9.87 3.72
C LYS A 229 1.80 10.38 4.72
N CYS A 230 1.77 11.69 4.95
CA CYS A 230 2.58 12.32 5.98
C CYS A 230 2.03 11.96 7.36
N SER A 231 2.84 11.35 8.22
CA SER A 231 2.45 10.90 9.57
C SER A 231 3.59 11.05 10.56
N CYS A 232 3.25 11.20 11.84
CA CYS A 232 4.17 10.98 12.96
C CYS A 232 4.55 9.50 13.06
#